data_AF-A0A7L4ZMX2-F1
#
_entry.id   AF-A0A7L4ZMX2-F1
#
_cell.length_a   1.000
_cell.length_b   1.000
_cell.length_c   1.000
_cell.angle_alpha   90.00
_cell.angle_beta   90.00
_cell.angle_gamma   90.00
#
_symmetry.space_group_name_H-M   'P 1'
#
loop_
_entity.id
_entity.type
_entity.pdbx_description
1 polymer ?
#
loop_
_entity_poly.entity_id
_entity_poly.type
_entity_poly.pdbx_seq_one_letter_code
_entity_poly.pdbx_strand_id
1 'polypeptide(L)'
;MNITTQTVVRHFLMRLSKAEHSPKGIHPFFENFFTKQELIEMITLIFSEHEVKEVDLSILTHRELLDIIDDDMSILSCCLYQWKQEELSHESSKEKEVDDTLDQLQHHTHYLRNKLSEDWDKYDVSNFRALQLKAGKIRKVYGIYDIEITQYRADYVDTPPKRFYETKQQATEVMNAMISGGSCVQGALHVLSIYKGI
;
A
#
# COMPACT_ATOMS: atom_id res chain seq x y z
N MET A 1 1.34 -1.01 3.79
CA MET A 1 2.32 -2.01 4.28
C MET A 1 3.65 -1.83 3.56
N ASN A 2 4.65 -1.30 4.27
CA ASN A 2 6.02 -1.15 3.77
C ASN A 2 6.76 -2.49 3.55
N ILE A 3 7.91 -2.44 2.85
CA ILE A 3 8.70 -3.62 2.44
C ILE A 3 9.28 -4.38 3.64
N THR A 4 9.67 -3.67 4.70
CA THR A 4 10.20 -4.26 5.94
C THR A 4 9.13 -5.15 6.59
N THR A 5 7.94 -4.60 6.83
CA THR A 5 6.80 -5.33 7.40
C THR A 5 6.37 -6.53 6.55
N GLN A 6 6.35 -6.38 5.22
CA GLN A 6 6.07 -7.50 4.31
C GLN A 6 7.05 -8.66 4.49
N THR A 7 8.33 -8.34 4.62
CA THR A 7 9.40 -9.34 4.72
C THR A 7 9.35 -10.07 6.06
N VAL A 8 9.07 -9.35 7.16
CA VAL A 8 8.85 -9.93 8.50
C VAL A 8 7.65 -10.88 8.48
N VAL A 9 6.47 -10.42 8.02
CA VAL A 9 5.27 -11.26 7.97
C VAL A 9 5.51 -12.52 7.11
N ARG A 10 6.16 -12.38 5.96
CA ARG A 10 6.51 -13.51 5.10
C ARG A 10 7.44 -14.50 5.81
N HIS A 11 8.42 -14.03 6.57
CA HIS A 11 9.30 -14.89 7.37
C HIS A 11 8.50 -15.76 8.34
N PHE A 12 7.57 -15.17 9.09
CA PHE A 12 6.68 -15.92 10.00
C PHE A 12 5.78 -16.91 9.27
N LEU A 13 5.16 -16.52 8.15
CA LEU A 13 4.31 -17.42 7.35
C LEU A 13 5.09 -18.61 6.80
N MET A 14 6.35 -18.43 6.37
CA MET A 14 7.21 -19.52 5.92
C MET A 14 7.61 -20.48 7.04
N ARG A 15 7.80 -19.99 8.26
CA ARG A 15 8.10 -20.84 9.42
C ARG A 15 6.89 -21.66 9.83
N LEU A 16 5.71 -21.02 9.84
CA LEU A 16 4.45 -21.69 10.09
C LEU A 16 4.18 -22.80 9.07
N SER A 17 4.41 -22.55 7.77
CA SER A 17 4.19 -23.56 6.72
C SER A 17 5.13 -24.75 6.81
N LYS A 18 6.30 -24.58 7.43
CA LYS A 18 7.27 -25.65 7.72
C LYS A 18 7.02 -26.35 9.06
N ALA A 19 5.97 -25.97 9.80
CA ALA A 19 5.70 -26.41 11.16
C ALA A 19 6.87 -26.20 12.13
N GLU A 20 7.75 -25.23 11.84
CA GLU A 20 8.82 -24.84 12.76
C GLU A 20 8.19 -24.11 13.95
N HIS A 21 8.31 -24.69 15.14
CA HIS A 21 7.92 -24.01 16.36
C HIS A 21 8.90 -22.87 16.62
N SER A 22 8.39 -21.71 17.03
CA SER A 22 9.29 -20.62 17.40
C SER A 22 10.06 -21.02 18.65
N PRO A 23 11.40 -21.10 18.60
CA PRO A 23 12.18 -21.13 19.83
C PRO A 23 11.90 -19.84 20.61
N LYS A 24 12.11 -19.89 21.93
CA LYS A 24 12.12 -18.67 22.74
C LYS A 24 13.29 -17.79 22.31
N GLY A 25 13.05 -16.49 22.17
CA GLY A 25 14.05 -15.49 21.79
C GLY A 25 13.98 -15.05 20.33
N ILE A 26 14.96 -14.23 19.95
CA ILE A 26 15.08 -13.65 18.61
C ILE A 26 15.70 -14.66 17.63
N HIS A 27 15.03 -14.88 16.50
CA HIS A 27 15.56 -15.74 15.44
C HIS A 27 16.77 -15.08 14.75
N PRO A 28 17.81 -15.84 14.36
CA PRO A 28 19.03 -15.29 13.74
C PRO A 28 18.80 -14.45 12.48
N PHE A 29 17.66 -14.67 11.80
CA PHE A 29 17.20 -13.83 10.70
C PHE A 29 17.16 -12.34 11.06
N PHE A 30 16.81 -12.00 12.30
CA PHE A 30 16.64 -10.62 12.74
C PHE A 30 17.90 -9.94 13.26
N GLU A 31 19.01 -10.68 13.48
CA GLU A 31 20.24 -10.16 14.11
C GLU A 31 20.84 -8.93 13.40
N ASN A 32 20.61 -8.80 12.10
CA ASN A 32 21.08 -7.66 11.29
C ASN A 32 20.01 -7.19 10.29
N PHE A 33 18.75 -7.58 10.50
CA PHE A 33 17.67 -7.27 9.56
C PHE A 33 17.20 -5.82 9.72
N PHE A 34 17.04 -5.38 10.97
CA PHE A 34 16.61 -4.03 11.28
C PHE A 34 17.81 -3.09 11.41
N THR A 35 17.59 -1.82 11.14
CA THR A 35 18.50 -0.75 11.53
C THR A 35 18.38 -0.48 13.03
N LYS A 36 19.40 0.15 13.61
CA LYS A 36 19.35 0.60 15.01
C LYS A 36 18.13 1.50 15.29
N GLN A 37 17.79 2.38 14.34
CA GLN A 37 16.66 3.28 14.45
C GLN A 37 15.33 2.52 14.49
N GLU A 38 15.14 1.53 13.60
CA GLU A 38 13.93 0.70 13.60
C GLU A 38 13.77 -0.07 14.93
N LEU A 39 14.87 -0.58 15.51
CA LEU A 39 14.81 -1.24 16.82
C LEU A 39 14.40 -0.29 17.94
N ILE A 40 14.93 0.94 17.95
CA ILE A 40 14.55 1.98 18.93
C ILE A 40 13.06 2.31 18.79
N GLU A 41 12.57 2.44 17.56
CA GLU A 41 11.15 2.69 17.29
C GLU A 41 10.27 1.54 17.78
N MET A 42 10.68 0.29 17.58
CA MET A 42 9.97 -0.88 18.10
C MET A 42 9.92 -0.87 19.63
N ILE A 43 11.03 -0.64 20.32
CA ILE A 43 11.07 -0.56 21.79
C ILE A 43 10.15 0.55 22.28
N THR A 44 10.18 1.72 21.64
CA THR A 44 9.30 2.85 21.98
C THR A 44 7.82 2.53 21.79
N LEU A 45 7.48 1.58 20.91
CA LEU A 45 6.11 1.09 20.70
C LEU A 45 5.71 0.00 21.70
N ILE A 46 6.65 -0.84 22.13
CA ILE A 46 6.41 -1.94 23.08
C ILE A 46 6.21 -1.38 24.51
N PHE A 47 7.03 -0.40 24.88
CA PHE A 47 7.07 0.15 26.23
C PHE A 47 6.38 1.51 26.32
N SER A 48 5.80 1.80 27.47
CA SER A 48 5.15 3.09 27.71
C SER A 48 6.17 4.24 27.79
N GLU A 49 5.76 5.48 27.48
CA GLU A 49 6.65 6.66 27.55
C GLU A 49 7.38 6.82 28.89
N HIS A 50 6.81 6.31 29.98
CA HIS A 50 7.40 6.38 31.31
C HIS A 50 8.55 5.39 31.52
N GLU A 51 8.53 4.23 30.85
CA GLU A 51 9.56 3.20 30.95
C GLU A 51 10.77 3.50 30.05
N VAL A 52 10.55 4.20 28.93
CA VAL A 52 11.60 4.55 27.98
C VAL A 52 12.40 5.80 28.40
N LYS A 53 11.79 6.74 29.13
CA LYS A 53 12.45 8.00 29.55
C LYS A 53 13.63 7.82 30.53
N GLU A 54 13.74 6.67 31.18
CA GLU A 54 14.86 6.39 32.11
C GLU A 54 16.13 5.88 31.40
N VAL A 55 16.03 5.45 30.14
CA VAL A 55 17.14 4.84 29.39
C VAL A 55 17.30 5.53 28.04
N ASP A 56 18.48 6.10 27.80
CA ASP A 56 18.84 6.58 26.46
C ASP A 56 19.10 5.39 25.54
N LEU A 57 18.12 5.01 24.72
CA LEU A 57 18.24 3.87 23.79
C LEU A 57 19.31 4.11 22.70
N SER A 58 19.71 5.36 22.47
CA SER A 58 20.68 5.70 21.42
C SER A 58 22.11 5.27 21.76
N ILE A 59 22.44 5.07 23.05
CA ILE A 59 23.76 4.59 23.48
C ILE A 59 23.87 3.07 23.47
N LEU A 60 22.75 2.35 23.44
CA LEU A 60 22.74 0.88 23.46
C LEU A 60 23.22 0.30 22.13
N THR A 61 23.85 -0.86 22.17
CA THR A 61 24.28 -1.61 20.99
C THR A 61 23.09 -2.30 20.31
N HIS A 62 23.27 -2.70 19.05
CA HIS A 62 22.23 -3.41 18.30
C HIS A 62 21.73 -4.68 19.02
N ARG A 63 22.66 -5.41 19.63
CA ARG A 63 22.35 -6.63 20.39
C ARG A 63 21.56 -6.32 21.66
N GLU A 64 21.95 -5.31 22.41
CA GLU A 64 21.22 -4.90 23.62
C GLU A 64 19.79 -4.43 23.29
N LEU A 65 19.59 -3.77 22.14
CA LEU A 65 18.26 -3.39 21.68
C LEU A 65 17.40 -4.62 21.32
N LEU A 66 17.98 -5.64 20.66
CA LEU A 66 17.28 -6.90 20.38
C LEU A 66 16.96 -7.67 21.67
N ASP A 67 17.86 -7.67 22.64
CA ASP A 67 17.65 -8.30 23.95
C ASP A 67 16.47 -7.64 24.71
N ILE A 68 16.25 -6.32 24.55
CA ILE A 68 15.09 -5.60 25.12
C ILE A 68 13.77 -6.00 24.46
N ILE A 69 13.77 -6.25 23.15
CA ILE A 69 12.58 -6.70 22.40
C ILE A 69 12.18 -8.13 22.81
N ASP A 70 13.12 -8.89 23.38
CA ASP A 70 12.99 -10.22 23.99
C ASP A 70 12.75 -11.35 22.96
N ASP A 71 11.70 -11.25 22.15
CA ASP A 71 11.31 -12.32 21.24
C ASP A 71 10.73 -11.89 19.89
N ASP A 72 10.69 -12.87 18.99
CA ASP A 72 10.14 -12.77 17.64
C ASP A 72 8.67 -12.29 17.61
N MET A 73 7.87 -12.65 18.61
CA MET A 73 6.44 -12.28 18.67
C MET A 73 6.25 -10.80 18.98
N SER A 74 7.15 -10.20 19.77
CA SER A 74 7.20 -8.75 19.97
C SER A 74 7.47 -8.03 18.65
N ILE A 75 8.44 -8.51 17.85
CA ILE A 75 8.74 -7.96 16.51
C ILE A 75 7.49 -8.04 15.62
N LEU A 76 6.86 -9.22 15.54
CA LEU A 76 5.67 -9.40 14.71
C LEU A 76 4.52 -8.48 15.16
N SER A 77 4.30 -8.35 16.47
CA SER A 77 3.25 -7.50 17.03
C SER A 77 3.48 -6.02 16.68
N CYS A 78 4.71 -5.53 16.79
CA CYS A 78 5.08 -4.18 16.36
C CYS A 78 4.80 -3.96 14.87
N CYS A 79 5.26 -4.89 14.02
CA CYS A 79 5.05 -4.79 12.58
C CYS A 79 3.57 -4.78 12.19
N LEU A 80 2.73 -5.60 12.84
CA LEU A 80 1.29 -5.60 12.63
C LEU A 80 0.62 -4.32 13.14
N TYR A 81 1.06 -3.80 14.29
CA TYR A 81 0.56 -2.53 14.82
C TYR A 81 0.89 -1.37 13.89
N GLN A 82 2.14 -1.26 13.43
CA GLN A 82 2.56 -0.23 12.47
C GLN A 82 1.77 -0.32 11.17
N TRP A 83 1.52 -1.53 10.65
CA TRP A 83 0.67 -1.70 9.48
C TRP A 83 -0.77 -1.21 9.73
N LYS A 84 -1.36 -1.53 10.88
CA LYS A 84 -2.68 -1.00 11.25
C LYS A 84 -2.69 0.53 11.33
N GLN A 85 -1.64 1.15 11.87
CA GLN A 85 -1.51 2.61 11.89
C GLN A 85 -1.33 3.20 10.49
N GLU A 86 -0.58 2.54 9.60
CA GLU A 86 -0.51 2.92 8.18
C GLU A 86 -1.90 2.89 7.55
N GLU A 87 -2.69 1.83 7.77
CA GLU A 87 -4.05 1.69 7.26
C GLU A 87 -4.97 2.83 7.74
N LEU A 88 -4.97 3.12 9.04
CA LEU A 88 -5.71 4.24 9.64
C LEU A 88 -5.24 5.61 9.10
N SER A 89 -3.94 5.77 8.87
CA SER A 89 -3.39 7.01 8.29
C SER A 89 -3.79 7.18 6.81
N HIS A 90 -3.92 6.08 6.07
CA HIS A 90 -4.44 6.07 4.71
C HIS A 90 -5.94 6.40 4.68
N GLU A 91 -6.71 6.00 5.69
CA GLU A 91 -8.12 6.40 5.85
C GLU A 91 -8.25 7.90 6.15
N SER A 92 -7.45 8.44 7.09
CA SER A 92 -7.39 9.89 7.34
C SER A 92 -6.95 10.69 6.09
N SER A 93 -6.06 10.14 5.28
CA SER A 93 -5.69 10.73 3.99
C SER A 93 -6.83 10.73 2.97
N LYS A 94 -7.73 9.72 2.99
CA LYS A 94 -8.89 9.66 2.10
C LYS A 94 -9.96 10.66 2.51
N GLU A 95 -10.24 10.81 3.80
CA GLU A 95 -11.22 11.79 4.29
C GLU A 95 -10.77 13.22 3.98
N LYS A 96 -9.48 13.52 4.22
CA LYS A 96 -8.89 14.79 3.81
C LYS A 96 -8.95 15.00 2.30
N GLU A 97 -8.69 13.96 1.51
CA GLU A 97 -8.81 14.06 0.06
C GLU A 97 -10.26 14.34 -0.39
N VAL A 98 -11.24 13.75 0.28
CA VAL A 98 -12.66 14.02 0.06
C VAL A 98 -12.97 15.47 0.35
N ASP A 99 -12.55 15.98 1.50
CA ASP A 99 -12.78 17.36 1.89
C ASP A 99 -12.12 18.35 0.93
N ASP A 100 -10.84 18.15 0.62
CA ASP A 100 -10.09 19.00 -0.32
C ASP A 100 -10.76 19.03 -1.70
N THR A 101 -11.29 17.88 -2.16
CA THR A 101 -11.96 17.77 -3.47
C THR A 101 -13.28 18.51 -3.46
N LEU A 102 -14.06 18.37 -2.39
CA LEU A 102 -15.35 19.04 -2.23
C LEU A 102 -15.18 20.54 -2.06
N ASP A 103 -14.19 21.00 -1.30
CA ASP A 103 -13.91 22.43 -1.12
C ASP A 103 -13.46 23.09 -2.43
N GLN A 104 -12.60 22.43 -3.21
CA GLN A 104 -12.20 22.91 -4.54
C GLN A 104 -13.41 23.06 -5.47
N LEU A 105 -14.38 22.16 -5.37
CA LEU A 105 -15.62 22.19 -6.17
C LEU A 105 -16.74 23.04 -5.54
N GLN A 106 -16.49 23.69 -4.40
CA GLN A 106 -17.49 24.45 -3.63
C GLN A 106 -18.74 23.62 -3.28
N HIS A 107 -18.55 22.34 -2.98
CA HIS A 107 -19.60 21.36 -2.65
C HIS A 107 -19.64 21.05 -1.14
N HIS A 108 -19.68 22.09 -0.31
CA HIS A 108 -19.54 21.97 1.15
C HIS A 108 -20.67 21.16 1.84
N THR A 109 -21.83 20.98 1.19
CA THR A 109 -22.98 20.23 1.73
C THR A 109 -23.09 18.81 1.17
N HIS A 110 -22.10 18.33 0.41
CA HIS A 110 -22.15 17.03 -0.21
C HIS A 110 -22.13 15.90 0.83
N TYR A 111 -23.00 14.89 0.66
CA TYR A 111 -23.21 13.85 1.67
C TYR A 111 -21.94 13.03 2.00
N LEU A 112 -21.04 12.86 1.03
CA LEU A 112 -19.77 12.15 1.23
C LEU A 112 -18.85 12.80 2.28
N ARG A 113 -19.02 14.10 2.58
CA ARG A 113 -18.26 14.78 3.64
C ARG A 113 -18.54 14.20 5.03
N ASN A 114 -19.76 13.73 5.24
CA ASN A 114 -20.22 13.22 6.54
C ASN A 114 -20.33 11.69 6.55
N LYS A 115 -19.84 11.01 5.51
CA LYS A 115 -19.92 9.56 5.37
C LYS A 115 -18.50 8.98 5.35
N LEU A 116 -18.16 8.22 6.38
CA LEU A 116 -16.86 7.56 6.53
C LEU A 116 -16.57 6.68 5.31
N SER A 117 -15.32 6.68 4.85
CA SER A 117 -14.94 5.97 3.61
C SER A 117 -15.11 4.44 3.69
N GLU A 118 -15.13 3.89 4.90
CA GLU A 118 -15.41 2.48 5.18
C GLU A 118 -16.86 2.08 4.86
N ASP A 119 -17.80 3.02 5.00
CA ASP A 119 -19.23 2.79 4.77
C ASP A 119 -19.63 3.01 3.29
N TRP A 120 -18.66 3.27 2.42
CA TRP A 120 -18.93 3.59 1.03
C TRP A 120 -19.34 2.35 0.24
N ASP A 121 -20.47 2.49 -0.45
CA ASP A 121 -20.90 1.51 -1.43
C ASP A 121 -20.30 1.82 -2.82
N LYS A 122 -20.67 1.01 -3.82
CA LYS A 122 -20.20 1.19 -5.20
C LYS A 122 -20.62 2.53 -5.80
N TYR A 123 -21.76 3.08 -5.38
CA TYR A 123 -22.27 4.36 -5.86
C TYR A 123 -21.45 5.50 -5.26
N ASP A 124 -21.14 5.46 -3.97
CA ASP A 124 -20.31 6.46 -3.28
C ASP A 124 -18.92 6.56 -3.92
N VAL A 125 -18.26 5.43 -4.12
CA VAL A 125 -16.94 5.36 -4.78
C VAL A 125 -17.01 5.93 -6.20
N SER A 126 -18.06 5.60 -6.95
CA SER A 126 -18.25 6.11 -8.32
C SER A 126 -18.49 7.61 -8.34
N ASN A 127 -19.28 8.12 -7.39
CA ASN A 127 -19.58 9.53 -7.26
C ASN A 127 -18.33 10.32 -6.85
N PHE A 128 -17.55 9.83 -5.89
CA PHE A 128 -16.30 10.48 -5.51
C PHE A 128 -15.29 10.54 -6.64
N ARG A 129 -15.14 9.46 -7.42
CA ARG A 129 -14.30 9.47 -8.63
C ARG A 129 -14.76 10.51 -9.65
N ALA A 130 -16.07 10.69 -9.82
CA ALA A 130 -16.60 11.75 -10.69
C ALA A 130 -16.24 13.15 -10.17
N LEU A 131 -16.25 13.36 -8.85
CA LEU A 131 -15.81 14.60 -8.22
C LEU A 131 -14.30 14.82 -8.41
N GLN A 132 -13.47 13.80 -8.17
CA GLN A 132 -12.02 13.89 -8.41
C GLN A 132 -11.69 14.24 -9.87
N LEU A 133 -12.44 13.69 -10.83
CA LEU A 133 -12.32 14.05 -12.26
C LEU A 133 -12.66 15.52 -12.52
N LYS A 134 -13.79 16.00 -11.97
CA LYS A 134 -14.20 17.41 -12.11
C LYS A 134 -13.22 18.37 -11.46
N ALA A 135 -12.64 17.97 -10.33
CA ALA A 135 -11.60 18.73 -9.64
C ALA A 135 -10.23 18.64 -10.34
N GLY A 136 -10.09 17.81 -11.38
CA GLY A 136 -8.80 17.61 -12.06
C GLY A 136 -7.74 16.94 -11.18
N LYS A 137 -8.14 16.23 -10.12
CA LYS A 137 -7.20 15.47 -9.26
C LYS A 137 -6.79 14.15 -9.87
N ILE A 138 -7.67 13.57 -10.68
CA ILE A 138 -7.41 12.35 -11.44
C ILE A 138 -7.75 12.58 -12.91
N ARG A 139 -7.10 11.80 -13.77
CA ARG A 139 -7.43 11.73 -15.21
C ARG A 139 -7.62 10.29 -15.65
N LYS A 140 -8.50 10.11 -16.62
CA LYS A 140 -8.68 8.82 -17.30
C LYS A 140 -7.52 8.62 -18.27
N VAL A 141 -6.81 7.50 -18.12
CA VAL A 141 -5.73 7.08 -19.03
C VAL A 141 -5.97 5.67 -19.52
N TYR A 142 -5.26 5.28 -20.57
CA TYR A 142 -5.46 4.00 -21.26
C TYR A 142 -4.17 3.20 -21.24
N GLY A 143 -4.27 1.92 -20.88
CA GLY A 143 -3.14 0.98 -20.87
C GLY A 143 -3.42 -0.21 -21.79
N ILE A 144 -2.35 -0.83 -22.27
CA ILE A 144 -2.42 -2.08 -23.04
C ILE A 144 -2.15 -3.22 -22.06
N TYR A 145 -3.12 -4.12 -21.92
CA TYR A 145 -3.09 -5.23 -20.98
C TYR A 145 -3.23 -6.57 -21.71
N ASP A 146 -2.79 -7.64 -21.06
CA ASP A 146 -3.11 -9.00 -21.48
C ASP A 146 -4.63 -9.23 -21.45
N ILE A 147 -5.12 -10.03 -22.39
CA ILE A 147 -6.55 -10.29 -22.59
C ILE A 147 -7.25 -10.88 -21.36
N GLU A 148 -6.50 -11.51 -20.46
CA GLU A 148 -7.00 -12.11 -19.21
C GLU A 148 -7.34 -11.05 -18.15
N ILE A 149 -6.78 -9.84 -18.27
CA ILE A 149 -7.06 -8.75 -17.34
C ILE A 149 -8.40 -8.13 -17.71
N THR A 150 -9.30 -7.99 -16.74
CA THR A 150 -10.59 -7.33 -16.97
C THR A 150 -10.53 -5.87 -16.58
N GLN A 151 -11.48 -5.06 -17.08
CA GLN A 151 -11.61 -3.66 -16.70
C GLN A 151 -11.71 -3.44 -15.18
N TYR A 152 -12.30 -4.40 -14.45
CA TYR A 152 -12.39 -4.37 -12.99
C TYR A 152 -11.03 -4.61 -12.31
N ARG A 153 -10.14 -5.39 -12.93
CA ARG A 153 -8.82 -5.74 -12.38
C ARG A 153 -7.70 -4.81 -12.83
N ALA A 154 -7.95 -3.92 -13.79
CA ALA A 154 -6.93 -3.08 -14.43
C ALA A 154 -6.12 -2.20 -13.46
N ASP A 155 -6.73 -1.78 -12.35
CA ASP A 155 -6.10 -0.98 -11.28
C ASP A 155 -5.33 -1.83 -10.25
N TYR A 156 -5.51 -3.15 -10.26
CA TYR A 156 -5.06 -4.08 -9.21
C TYR A 156 -4.12 -5.16 -9.74
N VAL A 157 -3.48 -4.94 -10.89
CA VAL A 157 -2.51 -5.88 -11.46
C VAL A 157 -1.14 -5.71 -10.81
N ASP A 158 -0.46 -6.83 -10.55
CA ASP A 158 0.91 -6.82 -10.01
C ASP A 158 1.92 -6.23 -11.01
N THR A 159 1.63 -6.35 -12.31
CA THR A 159 2.45 -5.80 -13.39
C THR A 159 1.60 -4.83 -14.24
N PRO A 160 1.54 -3.53 -13.88
CA PRO A 160 0.82 -2.55 -14.67
C PRO A 160 1.52 -2.29 -16.02
N PRO A 161 0.79 -1.79 -17.03
CA PRO A 161 1.38 -1.37 -18.29
C PRO A 161 2.52 -0.38 -18.08
N LYS A 162 3.63 -0.59 -18.80
CA LYS A 162 4.81 0.30 -18.72
C LYS A 162 4.51 1.74 -19.15
N ARG A 163 3.50 1.92 -20.00
CA ARG A 163 3.07 3.21 -20.52
C ARG A 163 1.55 3.31 -20.52
N PHE A 164 1.08 4.51 -20.18
CA PHE A 164 -0.30 4.91 -20.33
C PHE A 164 -0.43 5.99 -21.41
N TYR A 165 -1.60 6.03 -22.03
CA TYR A 165 -1.95 6.92 -23.12
C TYR A 165 -3.12 7.81 -22.71
N GLU A 166 -3.20 9.00 -23.28
CA GLU A 166 -4.25 9.96 -22.95
C GLU A 166 -5.58 9.58 -23.61
N THR A 167 -5.50 8.93 -24.78
CA THR A 167 -6.69 8.49 -25.51
C THR A 167 -6.66 6.98 -25.77
N LYS A 168 -7.86 6.38 -25.85
CA LYS A 168 -8.03 4.98 -26.23
C LYS A 168 -7.43 4.72 -27.62
N GLN A 169 -7.56 5.69 -28.52
CA GLN A 169 -7.05 5.60 -29.88
C GLN A 169 -5.53 5.45 -29.90
N GLN A 170 -4.80 6.30 -29.18
CA GLN A 170 -3.33 6.20 -29.07
C GLN A 170 -2.88 4.82 -28.56
N ALA A 171 -3.53 4.32 -27.51
CA ALA A 171 -3.23 2.99 -26.98
C ALA A 171 -3.52 1.88 -28.01
N THR A 172 -4.62 2.01 -28.76
CA THR A 172 -5.03 1.02 -29.77
C THR A 172 -4.07 1.01 -30.96
N GLU A 173 -3.62 2.18 -31.43
CA GLU A 173 -2.64 2.32 -32.51
C GLU A 173 -1.31 1.64 -32.14
N VAL A 174 -0.81 1.86 -30.91
CA VAL A 174 0.41 1.21 -30.43
C VAL A 174 0.23 -0.29 -30.27
N MET A 175 -0.91 -0.74 -29.72
CA MET A 175 -1.21 -2.17 -29.61
C MET A 175 -1.22 -2.85 -30.98
N ASN A 176 -1.86 -2.25 -31.98
CA ASN A 176 -1.90 -2.78 -33.34
C ASN A 176 -0.50 -2.83 -33.97
N ALA A 177 0.35 -1.84 -33.71
CA ALA A 177 1.75 -1.84 -34.16
C ALA A 177 2.57 -2.97 -33.50
N MET A 178 2.36 -3.25 -32.21
CA MET A 178 3.03 -4.37 -31.51
C MET A 178 2.63 -5.74 -32.09
N ILE A 179 1.34 -5.92 -32.41
CA ILE A 179 0.83 -7.14 -33.04
C ILE A 179 1.40 -7.30 -34.45
N SER A 180 1.37 -6.23 -35.25
CA SER A 180 1.85 -6.25 -36.64
C SER A 180 3.37 -6.45 -36.74
N GLY A 181 4.12 -5.96 -35.75
CA GLY A 181 5.57 -6.14 -35.63
C GLY A 181 6.02 -7.50 -35.09
N GLY A 182 5.10 -8.45 -34.87
CA GLY A 182 5.42 -9.80 -34.38
C GLY A 182 5.86 -9.86 -32.93
N SER A 183 5.71 -8.78 -32.16
CA SER A 183 6.07 -8.74 -30.74
C SER A 183 5.01 -9.40 -29.84
N CYS A 184 3.80 -9.66 -30.36
CA CYS A 184 2.73 -10.34 -29.64
C CYS A 184 1.75 -11.02 -30.60
N VAL A 185 1.01 -12.02 -30.11
CA VAL A 185 0.01 -12.77 -30.89
C VAL A 185 -1.29 -11.98 -31.00
N GLN A 186 -1.96 -12.06 -32.15
CA GLN A 186 -3.26 -11.44 -32.35
C GLN A 186 -4.28 -11.98 -31.33
N GLY A 187 -4.98 -11.08 -30.63
CA GLY A 187 -5.96 -11.43 -29.60
C GLY A 187 -5.39 -11.64 -28.19
N ALA A 188 -4.06 -11.53 -28.00
CA ALA A 188 -3.44 -11.64 -26.68
C ALA A 188 -3.55 -10.34 -25.84
N LEU A 189 -3.85 -9.20 -26.49
CA LEU A 189 -3.86 -7.88 -25.85
C LEU A 189 -5.18 -7.16 -26.08
N HIS A 190 -5.51 -6.26 -25.15
CA HIS A 190 -6.57 -5.28 -25.33
C HIS A 190 -6.27 -3.96 -24.59
N VAL A 191 -7.08 -2.94 -24.86
CA VAL A 191 -6.95 -1.62 -24.21
C VAL A 191 -8.01 -1.48 -23.11
N LEU A 192 -7.55 -1.22 -21.89
CA LEU A 192 -8.38 -0.88 -20.75
C LEU A 192 -8.09 0.54 -20.28
N SER A 193 -9.04 1.14 -19.56
CA SER A 193 -8.85 2.47 -18.97
C SER A 193 -8.68 2.40 -17.47
N ILE A 194 -7.87 3.27 -16.91
CA ILE A 194 -7.76 3.45 -15.46
C ILE A 194 -7.79 4.94 -15.11
N TYR A 195 -7.94 5.24 -13.83
CA TYR A 195 -7.80 6.60 -13.33
C TYR A 195 -6.46 6.76 -12.63
N LYS A 196 -5.69 7.77 -13.02
CA LYS A 196 -4.41 8.10 -12.36
C LYS A 196 -4.46 9.51 -11.79
N GLY A 197 -3.84 9.70 -10.63
CA GLY A 197 -3.57 11.02 -10.07
C GLY A 197 -2.77 11.88 -11.05
N ILE A 198 -3.04 13.19 -11.03
CA ILE A 198 -2.29 14.20 -11.79
C ILE A 198 -1.11 14.70 -10.96
#